data_AF-A0AAN8DC08-F1
#
_entry.id   AF-A0AAN8DC08-F1
#
_cell.length_a   1.000
_cell.length_b   1.000
_cell.length_c   1.000
_cell.angle_alpha   90.00
_cell.angle_beta   90.00
_cell.angle_gamma   90.00
#
_symmetry.space_group_name_H-M   'P 1'
#
loop_
_entity.id
_entity.type
_entity.pdbx_description
1 polymer ?
#
loop_
_entity_poly.entity_id
_entity_poly.type
_entity_poly.pdbx_seq_one_letter_code
_entity_poly.pdbx_strand_id
1 'polypeptide(L)'
;MQMLQQQQQQQQQQQQQQQQQQQQQQQQQQQQQQQQQQQQQQQQQQQKNHQQLHQQHLQQQQQQQHFLQQQHMQQMQQQQHLQNHQQQQALQQQNQQTQQNQQQTALQPQLQQTPHISQLFGHEPGQEIPQDGFLLGCVFAIADYPEQMADKQLLATWKRVIQACGGAVDPTLTSRCTHLLCESQVSSMYVQALREGKRCVTAHWLNTVLKRKRMVPPHRTLHLPFAFPPGAKPCSQHIISVTGFVDADRDDLKLMAYLAGARYTGYLCRSNTVLICKEPSGLKYEKAKEWKIPCVNAQWLCDILLGNFEALRQVQHNRYCMYTHPEPLVPNTQLVQNLLGAWRAPIKVSPEAVASLQLLHKQKMSDSSSQPTNKKARLEDIQSPNKKLPLESTPRVMFTGFEPAQVQQYTKRLHALGGEVADGSQKVSHLVACKVTRTVKFLSAMSVVKHIVSPEWLEESWRSQKFVDEHSYTLRDAEAEVLFGFSLEDSLKRAHNAPLFKGKYFYLTPGMCPSLSTMKPILESAGGKLLAKQPSYRKIMEHKQNKNLPEIILISCDNDLHLCREYFLKNIDVHNAEFILTGVLTQKLDYDSYPLSP
;
A
#
# COMPACT_ATOMS: atom_id res chain seq x y z
N MET A 1 -24.13 66.98 50.01
CA MET A 1 -23.07 66.23 50.73
C MET A 1 -23.28 64.72 50.74
N GLN A 2 -24.49 64.19 50.98
CA GLN A 2 -24.71 62.73 51.04
C GLN A 2 -24.41 61.95 49.74
N MET A 3 -24.75 62.48 48.55
CA MET A 3 -24.46 61.80 47.28
C MET A 3 -22.95 61.64 46.99
N LEU A 4 -22.14 62.63 47.36
CA LEU A 4 -20.68 62.59 47.12
C LEU A 4 -20.01 61.53 48.02
N GLN A 5 -20.50 61.40 49.26
CA GLN A 5 -19.99 60.41 50.21
C GLN A 5 -20.35 58.97 49.82
N GLN A 6 -21.55 58.77 49.25
CA GLN A 6 -22.00 57.48 48.74
C GLN A 6 -21.22 57.06 47.49
N GLN A 7 -20.91 58.00 46.60
CA GLN A 7 -20.08 57.75 45.41
C GLN A 7 -18.64 57.39 45.80
N GLN A 8 -18.08 58.04 46.82
CA GLN A 8 -16.73 57.76 47.32
C GLN A 8 -16.65 56.37 47.99
N GLN A 9 -17.68 55.97 48.73
CA GLN A 9 -17.78 54.62 49.29
C GLN A 9 -17.89 53.53 48.21
N GLN A 10 -18.70 53.75 47.17
CA GLN A 10 -18.79 52.81 46.04
C GLN A 10 -17.46 52.67 45.33
N GLN A 11 -16.73 53.77 45.10
CA GLN A 11 -15.42 53.73 44.46
C GLN A 11 -14.39 52.95 45.29
N GLN A 12 -14.39 53.12 46.61
CA GLN A 12 -13.53 52.34 47.52
C GLN A 12 -13.87 50.84 47.52
N GLN A 13 -15.16 50.50 47.52
CA GLN A 13 -15.59 49.10 47.43
C GLN A 13 -15.18 48.46 46.09
N GLN A 14 -15.31 49.20 44.99
CA GLN A 14 -14.90 48.71 43.67
C GLN A 14 -13.40 48.49 43.59
N GLN A 15 -12.59 49.41 44.16
CA GLN A 15 -11.13 49.24 44.25
C GLN A 15 -10.73 48.03 45.10
N GLN A 16 -11.39 47.81 46.24
CA GLN A 16 -11.13 46.63 47.07
C GLN A 16 -11.48 45.32 46.35
N GLN A 17 -12.62 45.27 45.64
CA GLN A 17 -12.98 44.10 44.84
C GLN A 17 -11.96 43.83 43.72
N GLN A 18 -11.50 44.88 43.05
CA GLN A 18 -10.49 44.75 41.98
C GLN A 18 -9.16 44.22 42.51
N GLN A 19 -8.72 44.70 43.69
CA GLN A 19 -7.53 44.20 44.37
C GLN A 19 -7.66 42.73 44.77
N GLN A 20 -8.81 42.33 45.32
CA GLN A 20 -9.09 40.94 45.67
C GLN A 20 -9.07 40.02 44.44
N GLN A 21 -9.67 40.46 43.33
CA GLN A 21 -9.67 39.71 42.07
C GLN A 21 -8.25 39.54 41.52
N GLN A 22 -7.43 40.60 41.55
CA GLN A 22 -6.02 40.51 41.14
C GLN A 22 -5.22 39.53 42.00
N GLN A 23 -5.42 39.56 43.32
CA GLN A 23 -4.75 38.63 44.23
C GLN A 23 -5.14 37.17 43.96
N GLN A 24 -6.43 36.92 43.71
CA GLN A 24 -6.94 35.58 43.39
C GLN A 24 -6.36 35.07 42.06
N GLN A 25 -6.27 35.94 41.05
CA GLN A 25 -5.71 35.61 39.75
C GLN A 25 -4.22 35.28 39.85
N GLN A 26 -3.46 36.04 40.65
CA GLN A 26 -2.05 35.78 40.91
C GLN A 26 -1.84 34.44 41.62
N GLN A 27 -2.69 34.11 42.60
CA GLN A 27 -2.64 32.84 43.31
C GLN A 27 -2.92 31.64 42.38
N GLN A 28 -3.91 31.77 41.50
CA GLN A 28 -4.21 30.76 40.49
C GLN A 28 -3.04 30.54 39.52
N GLN A 29 -2.40 31.63 39.08
CA GLN A 29 -1.26 31.54 38.18
C GLN A 29 -0.07 30.84 38.85
N GLN A 30 0.18 31.12 40.13
CA GLN A 30 1.21 30.45 40.91
C GLN A 30 0.94 28.94 41.06
N GLN A 31 -0.32 28.57 41.35
CA GLN A 31 -0.72 27.17 41.46
C GLN A 31 -0.55 26.40 40.14
N GLN A 32 -0.91 27.04 39.03
CA GLN A 32 -0.78 26.46 37.69
C GLN A 32 0.69 26.25 37.33
N GLN A 33 1.55 27.20 37.67
CA GLN A 33 3.00 27.10 37.45
C GLN A 33 3.62 25.96 38.28
N GLN A 34 3.15 25.77 39.52
CA GLN A 34 3.60 24.70 40.41
C GLN A 34 3.19 23.31 39.89
N GLN A 35 1.95 23.17 39.40
CA GLN A 35 1.48 21.93 38.74
C GLN A 35 2.31 21.60 37.50
N GLN A 36 2.63 22.60 36.68
CA GLN A 36 3.41 22.41 35.47
C GLN A 36 4.84 21.94 35.79
N GLN A 37 5.45 22.49 36.85
CA GLN A 37 6.76 22.05 37.34
C GLN A 37 6.74 20.61 37.87
N GLN A 38 5.68 20.22 38.59
CA GLN A 38 5.50 18.84 39.07
C GLN A 38 5.36 17.85 37.90
N GLN A 39 4.58 18.19 36.87
CA GLN A 39 4.45 17.36 35.67
C GLN A 39 5.78 17.18 34.93
N GLN A 40 6.58 18.25 34.84
CA GLN A 40 7.90 18.20 34.20
C GLN A 40 8.87 17.29 34.97
N GLN A 41 8.87 17.35 36.32
CA GLN A 41 9.68 16.45 37.14
C GLN A 41 9.24 14.99 36.97
N GLN A 42 7.93 14.72 36.90
CA GLN A 42 7.41 13.37 36.70
C GLN A 42 7.82 12.81 35.34
N GLN A 43 7.77 13.62 34.26
CA GLN A 43 8.24 13.21 32.93
C GLN A 43 9.76 12.93 32.91
N GLN A 44 10.57 13.75 33.57
CA GLN A 44 12.01 13.49 33.66
C GLN A 44 12.32 12.20 34.43
N GLN A 45 11.56 11.90 35.49
CA GLN A 45 11.74 10.68 36.26
C GLN A 45 11.32 9.43 35.46
N GLN A 46 10.24 9.53 34.67
CA GLN A 46 9.84 8.46 33.74
C GLN A 46 10.89 8.24 32.64
N GLN A 47 11.46 9.30 32.07
CA GLN A 47 12.55 9.17 31.08
C GLN A 47 13.79 8.50 31.67
N LYS A 48 14.19 8.87 32.90
CA LYS A 48 15.32 8.22 33.59
C LYS A 48 15.07 6.73 33.84
N ASN A 49 13.86 6.37 34.29
CA ASN A 49 13.49 4.95 34.45
C ASN A 49 13.53 4.20 33.11
N HIS A 50 13.06 4.82 32.02
CA HIS A 50 13.08 4.20 30.70
C HIS A 50 14.51 4.00 30.18
N GLN A 51 15.41 4.97 30.40
CA GLN A 51 16.83 4.83 30.08
C GLN A 51 17.50 3.72 30.91
N GLN A 52 17.18 3.61 32.20
CA GLN A 52 17.76 2.57 33.06
C GLN A 52 17.30 1.16 32.65
N LEU A 53 16.01 0.99 32.32
CA LEU A 53 15.46 -0.25 31.76
C LEU A 53 16.12 -0.60 30.42
N HIS A 54 16.30 0.39 29.54
CA HIS A 54 16.98 0.19 28.27
C HIS A 54 18.44 -0.25 28.45
N GLN A 55 19.15 0.34 29.40
CA GLN A 55 20.55 -0.01 29.70
C GLN A 55 20.68 -1.42 30.30
N GLN A 56 19.76 -1.82 31.19
CA GLN A 56 19.68 -3.20 31.68
C GLN A 56 19.40 -4.20 30.56
N HIS A 57 18.49 -3.87 29.64
CA HIS A 57 18.19 -4.73 28.50
C HIS A 57 19.41 -4.93 27.59
N LEU A 58 20.15 -3.85 27.32
CA LEU A 58 21.39 -3.90 26.53
C LEU A 58 22.45 -4.78 27.18
N GLN A 59 22.60 -4.69 28.51
CA GLN A 59 23.56 -5.49 29.27
C GLN A 59 23.19 -6.99 29.25
N GLN A 60 21.90 -7.30 29.34
CA GLN A 60 21.40 -8.67 29.26
C GLN A 60 21.59 -9.26 27.85
N GLN A 61 21.42 -8.44 26.81
CA GLN A 61 21.67 -8.84 25.43
C GLN A 61 23.16 -9.12 25.15
N GLN A 62 24.07 -8.32 25.72
CA GLN A 62 25.52 -8.59 25.63
C GLN A 62 25.91 -9.88 26.34
N GLN A 63 25.34 -10.18 27.52
CA GLN A 63 25.58 -11.46 28.20
C GLN A 63 25.08 -12.66 27.39
N GLN A 64 23.90 -12.56 26.75
CA GLN A 64 23.41 -13.62 25.86
C GLN A 64 24.31 -13.83 24.64
N GLN A 65 24.80 -12.76 24.01
CA GLN A 65 25.75 -12.88 22.90
C GLN A 65 27.05 -13.56 23.34
N HIS A 66 27.56 -13.21 24.52
CA HIS A 66 28.78 -13.82 25.04
C HIS A 66 28.59 -15.32 25.35
N PHE A 67 27.42 -15.71 25.85
CA PHE A 67 27.07 -17.12 26.08
C PHE A 67 26.94 -17.91 24.77
N LEU A 68 26.26 -17.35 23.77
CA LEU A 68 26.15 -17.95 22.43
C LEU A 68 27.51 -18.12 21.76
N GLN A 69 28.42 -17.16 21.93
CA GLN A 69 29.78 -17.24 21.39
C GLN A 69 30.62 -18.33 22.06
N GLN A 70 30.49 -18.52 23.38
CA GLN A 70 31.13 -19.65 24.07
C GLN A 70 30.58 -21.00 23.60
N GLN A 71 29.25 -21.11 23.44
CA GLN A 71 28.62 -22.34 22.97
C GLN A 71 29.05 -22.69 21.54
N HIS A 72 29.19 -21.68 20.67
CA HIS A 72 29.70 -21.87 19.31
C HIS A 72 31.16 -22.34 19.29
N MET A 73 32.00 -21.79 20.17
CA MET A 73 33.41 -22.19 20.29
C MET A 73 33.56 -23.65 20.78
N GLN A 74 32.71 -24.09 21.72
CA GLN A 74 32.65 -25.49 22.14
C GLN A 74 32.19 -26.42 21.02
N GLN A 75 31.18 -26.04 20.23
CA GLN A 75 30.73 -26.83 19.08
C GLN A 75 31.82 -26.99 18.01
N MET A 76 32.59 -25.92 17.74
CA MET A 76 33.73 -25.95 16.82
C MET A 76 34.83 -26.92 17.28
N GLN A 77 35.18 -26.91 18.57
CA GLN A 77 36.15 -27.87 19.12
C GLN A 77 35.64 -29.32 19.04
N GLN A 78 34.34 -29.53 19.27
CA GLN A 78 33.73 -30.85 19.17
C GLN A 78 33.71 -31.38 17.73
N GLN A 79 33.42 -30.51 16.75
CA GLN A 79 33.51 -30.83 15.32
C GLN A 79 34.94 -31.16 14.88
N GLN A 80 35.95 -30.41 15.34
CA GLN A 80 37.36 -30.74 15.06
C GLN A 80 37.76 -32.10 15.62
N HIS A 81 37.30 -32.45 16.83
CA HIS A 81 37.55 -33.78 17.40
C HIS A 81 36.87 -34.91 16.60
N LEU A 82 35.62 -34.72 16.17
CA LEU A 82 34.90 -35.67 15.32
C LEU A 82 35.56 -35.85 13.95
N GLN A 83 36.06 -34.76 13.36
CA GLN A 83 36.72 -34.79 12.06
C GLN A 83 38.08 -35.49 12.11
N ASN A 84 38.88 -35.25 13.17
CA ASN A 84 40.12 -36.01 13.40
C ASN A 84 39.85 -37.49 13.63
N HIS A 85 38.76 -37.85 14.33
CA HIS A 85 38.41 -39.26 14.57
C HIS A 85 37.97 -39.98 13.27
N GLN A 86 37.21 -39.30 12.40
CA GLN A 86 36.85 -39.83 11.07
C GLN A 86 38.07 -39.98 10.15
N GLN A 87 39.03 -39.04 10.21
CA GLN A 87 40.24 -39.12 9.38
C GLN A 87 41.15 -40.29 9.80
N GLN A 88 41.19 -40.61 11.09
CA GLN A 88 41.91 -41.76 11.62
C GLN A 88 41.26 -43.10 11.24
N GLN A 89 39.92 -43.16 11.16
CA GLN A 89 39.19 -44.33 10.65
C GLN A 89 39.35 -44.53 9.14
N ALA A 90 39.41 -43.44 8.35
CA ALA A 90 39.62 -43.51 6.90
C ALA A 90 41.01 -44.06 6.53
N LEU A 91 42.06 -43.70 7.30
CA LEU A 91 43.41 -44.20 7.11
C LEU A 91 43.57 -45.70 7.46
N GLN A 92 42.72 -46.23 8.35
CA GLN A 92 42.70 -47.67 8.66
C GLN A 92 41.96 -48.50 7.60
N GLN A 93 40.95 -47.94 6.93
CA GLN A 93 40.24 -48.64 5.85
C GLN A 93 41.01 -48.65 4.52
N GLN A 94 41.92 -47.70 4.29
CA GLN A 94 42.71 -47.61 3.06
C GLN A 94 43.84 -48.64 2.97
N ASN A 95 44.20 -49.33 4.07
CA ASN A 95 45.23 -50.37 4.09
C ASN A 95 44.69 -51.81 3.88
N GLN A 96 43.39 -52.01 3.67
CA GLN A 96 42.79 -53.35 3.47
C GLN A 96 42.29 -53.66 2.05
N GLN A 97 42.40 -52.74 1.08
CA GLN A 97 41.85 -52.95 -0.28
C GLN A 97 42.87 -52.96 -1.43
N THR A 98 44.17 -53.06 -1.16
CA THR A 98 45.21 -53.15 -2.21
C THR A 98 45.73 -54.57 -2.39
N GLN A 99 44.85 -55.52 -2.69
CA GLN A 99 45.22 -56.79 -3.33
C GLN A 99 44.01 -57.44 -4.00
N GLN A 100 43.64 -56.95 -5.19
CA GLN A 100 43.26 -57.81 -6.33
C GLN A 100 42.85 -56.97 -7.55
N ASN A 101 43.41 -57.38 -8.69
CA ASN A 101 43.02 -57.13 -10.07
C ASN A 101 43.34 -55.79 -10.75
N GLN A 102 44.52 -55.81 -11.36
CA GLN A 102 44.78 -55.32 -12.71
C GLN A 102 43.91 -56.08 -13.74
N GLN A 103 43.20 -55.36 -14.62
CA GLN A 103 43.42 -55.34 -16.08
C GLN A 103 42.21 -54.75 -16.84
N GLN A 104 42.52 -53.81 -17.75
CA GLN A 104 41.80 -53.45 -19.00
C GLN A 104 40.42 -52.78 -18.86
N THR A 105 40.03 -51.67 -19.53
CA THR A 105 40.57 -50.88 -20.66
C THR A 105 39.79 -49.55 -20.76
N ALA A 106 40.40 -48.57 -21.43
CA ALA A 106 39.80 -47.44 -22.18
C ALA A 106 39.19 -46.23 -21.41
N LEU A 107 39.84 -45.09 -21.65
CA LEU A 107 39.54 -43.75 -21.18
C LEU A 107 38.40 -43.08 -21.97
N GLN A 108 37.37 -42.63 -21.27
CA GLN A 108 36.54 -41.47 -21.64
C GLN A 108 36.56 -40.47 -20.47
N PRO A 109 36.59 -39.15 -20.73
CA PRO A 109 36.64 -38.16 -19.66
C PRO A 109 35.32 -38.16 -18.87
N GLN A 110 35.39 -38.52 -17.58
CA GLN A 110 34.26 -38.42 -16.67
C GLN A 110 33.83 -36.96 -16.54
N LEU A 111 32.58 -36.72 -16.96
CA LEU A 111 31.80 -35.54 -16.61
C LEU A 111 31.90 -35.29 -15.11
N GLN A 112 32.29 -34.08 -14.75
CA GLN A 112 32.14 -33.53 -13.41
C GLN A 112 30.70 -33.81 -12.94
N GLN A 113 30.58 -34.66 -11.90
CA GLN A 113 29.30 -34.89 -11.25
C GLN A 113 28.79 -33.55 -10.72
N THR A 114 27.66 -33.13 -11.26
CA THR A 114 26.90 -31.97 -10.82
C THR A 114 26.47 -32.22 -9.37
N PRO A 115 26.58 -31.23 -8.45
CA PRO A 115 26.09 -31.42 -7.08
C PRO A 115 24.59 -31.77 -7.12
N HIS A 116 24.21 -32.87 -6.46
CA HIS A 116 22.83 -33.33 -6.35
C HIS A 116 21.90 -32.18 -5.95
N ILE A 117 21.03 -31.73 -6.87
CA ILE A 117 19.88 -30.89 -6.53
C ILE A 117 18.97 -31.75 -5.65
N SER A 118 18.89 -31.46 -4.36
CA SER A 118 17.93 -32.13 -3.47
C SER A 118 16.52 -31.81 -3.97
N GLN A 119 15.82 -32.80 -4.51
CA GLN A 119 14.45 -32.65 -5.00
C GLN A 119 13.53 -32.18 -3.86
N LEU A 120 12.69 -31.16 -4.13
CA LEU A 120 11.71 -30.62 -3.18
C LEU A 120 10.32 -31.10 -3.57
N PHE A 121 9.52 -31.42 -2.56
CA PHE A 121 8.22 -32.06 -2.75
C PHE A 121 7.10 -31.25 -2.14
N GLY A 122 5.98 -31.18 -2.87
CA GLY A 122 4.70 -30.87 -2.27
C GLY A 122 4.19 -32.12 -1.55
N HIS A 123 3.35 -32.85 -2.26
CA HIS A 123 2.89 -34.20 -1.90
C HIS A 123 3.84 -35.28 -2.43
N GLU A 124 3.57 -36.52 -2.06
CA GLU A 124 4.29 -37.70 -2.54
C GLU A 124 4.18 -37.83 -4.07
N PRO A 125 5.31 -37.98 -4.80
CA PRO A 125 5.28 -38.18 -6.24
C PRO A 125 4.45 -39.40 -6.63
N GLY A 126 3.59 -39.25 -7.65
CA GLY A 126 2.71 -40.32 -8.11
C GLY A 126 1.40 -40.45 -7.33
N GLN A 127 1.20 -39.69 -6.25
CA GLN A 127 -0.07 -39.64 -5.53
C GLN A 127 -1.07 -38.70 -6.24
N GLU A 128 -2.25 -39.20 -6.59
CA GLU A 128 -3.33 -38.39 -7.18
C GLU A 128 -4.06 -37.59 -6.10
N ILE A 129 -3.90 -36.27 -6.12
CA ILE A 129 -4.56 -35.35 -5.21
C ILE A 129 -5.68 -34.61 -5.95
N PRO A 130 -6.93 -34.64 -5.46
CA PRO A 130 -8.03 -33.88 -6.06
C PRO A 130 -7.71 -32.39 -6.17
N GLN A 131 -8.08 -31.75 -7.28
CA GLN A 131 -7.83 -30.32 -7.53
C GLN A 131 -8.53 -29.37 -6.54
N ASP A 132 -9.52 -29.86 -5.80
CA ASP A 132 -10.21 -29.08 -4.77
C ASP A 132 -9.72 -29.46 -3.35
N GLY A 133 -8.82 -30.46 -3.25
CA GLY A 133 -8.24 -30.99 -2.02
C GLY A 133 -6.72 -30.85 -1.94
N PHE A 134 -6.12 -29.88 -2.64
CA PHE A 134 -4.66 -29.74 -2.74
C PHE A 134 -3.97 -29.34 -1.42
N LEU A 135 -4.67 -29.15 -0.32
CA LEU A 135 -4.08 -29.00 1.02
C LEU A 135 -4.30 -30.24 1.90
N LEU A 136 -4.75 -31.36 1.35
CA LEU A 136 -4.85 -32.62 2.08
C LEU A 136 -3.54 -32.98 2.78
N GLY A 137 -3.65 -33.45 4.02
CA GLY A 137 -2.51 -33.76 4.89
C GLY A 137 -1.78 -32.54 5.46
N CYS A 138 -2.21 -31.32 5.12
CA CYS A 138 -1.61 -30.09 5.65
C CYS A 138 -2.34 -29.65 6.92
N VAL A 139 -1.58 -29.38 7.99
CA VAL A 139 -2.09 -28.81 9.24
C VAL A 139 -1.30 -27.53 9.51
N PHE A 140 -1.98 -26.40 9.56
CA PHE A 140 -1.38 -25.08 9.69
C PHE A 140 -1.50 -24.56 11.14
N ALA A 141 -0.43 -23.97 11.64
CA ALA A 141 -0.52 -22.93 12.68
C ALA A 141 -0.30 -21.57 12.01
N ILE A 142 -0.89 -20.50 12.55
CA ILE A 142 -0.76 -19.13 12.01
C ILE A 142 -0.16 -18.24 13.10
N ALA A 143 0.88 -17.48 12.76
CA ALA A 143 1.59 -16.58 13.67
C ALA A 143 1.99 -15.27 12.97
N ASP A 144 2.35 -14.25 13.75
CA ASP A 144 2.90 -12.97 13.29
C ASP A 144 1.94 -12.08 12.47
N TYR A 145 0.67 -12.48 12.34
CA TYR A 145 -0.40 -11.64 11.82
C TYR A 145 -1.16 -11.01 13.00
N PRO A 146 -1.21 -9.68 13.14
CA PRO A 146 -1.75 -9.02 14.33
C PRO A 146 -3.22 -9.39 14.57
N GLU A 147 -3.53 -9.96 15.74
CA GLU A 147 -4.91 -10.29 16.18
C GLU A 147 -5.79 -9.04 16.42
N GLN A 148 -5.18 -7.84 16.52
CA GLN A 148 -5.81 -6.60 16.99
C GLN A 148 -6.17 -5.57 15.90
N MET A 149 -5.98 -5.84 14.61
CA MET A 149 -6.41 -4.92 13.54
C MET A 149 -7.75 -5.35 12.91
N ALA A 150 -8.34 -4.47 12.10
CA ALA A 150 -9.64 -4.56 11.40
C ALA A 150 -9.88 -5.80 10.48
N ASP A 151 -9.06 -6.84 10.62
CA ASP A 151 -8.93 -7.96 9.69
C ASP A 151 -9.17 -9.35 10.33
N LYS A 152 -9.96 -9.41 11.42
CA LYS A 152 -10.53 -10.67 11.92
C LYS A 152 -11.18 -11.48 10.79
N GLN A 153 -11.73 -10.80 9.80
CA GLN A 153 -12.33 -11.39 8.62
C GLN A 153 -11.30 -12.07 7.71
N LEU A 154 -10.07 -11.55 7.56
CA LEU A 154 -9.03 -12.19 6.74
C LEU A 154 -8.51 -13.48 7.38
N LEU A 155 -8.22 -13.47 8.69
CA LEU A 155 -7.83 -14.71 9.39
C LEU A 155 -8.94 -15.76 9.34
N ALA A 156 -10.20 -15.36 9.54
CA ALA A 156 -11.35 -16.25 9.39
C ALA A 156 -11.49 -16.76 7.94
N THR A 157 -11.20 -15.91 6.95
CA THR A 157 -11.22 -16.27 5.53
C THR A 157 -10.13 -17.28 5.21
N TRP A 158 -8.88 -17.08 5.65
CA TRP A 158 -7.80 -18.04 5.48
C TRP A 158 -8.12 -19.38 6.13
N LYS A 159 -8.62 -19.39 7.36
CA LYS A 159 -9.06 -20.63 8.04
C LYS A 159 -10.10 -21.38 7.22
N ARG A 160 -11.15 -20.68 6.75
CA ARG A 160 -12.22 -21.25 5.93
C ARG A 160 -11.70 -21.77 4.59
N VAL A 161 -10.82 -21.02 3.93
CA VAL A 161 -10.25 -21.40 2.64
C VAL A 161 -9.32 -22.60 2.78
N ILE A 162 -8.46 -22.63 3.80
CA ILE A 162 -7.60 -23.79 4.09
C ILE A 162 -8.46 -25.05 4.31
N GLN A 163 -9.52 -24.94 5.12
CA GLN A 163 -10.46 -26.03 5.37
C GLN A 163 -11.18 -26.48 4.10
N ALA A 164 -11.66 -25.54 3.29
CA ALA A 164 -12.33 -25.84 2.03
C ALA A 164 -11.42 -26.54 1.01
N CYS A 165 -10.10 -26.36 1.10
CA CYS A 165 -9.11 -26.99 0.24
C CYS A 165 -8.50 -28.27 0.84
N GLY A 166 -9.05 -28.80 1.94
CA GLY A 166 -8.63 -30.05 2.57
C GLY A 166 -7.54 -29.96 3.63
N GLY A 167 -7.10 -28.75 3.99
CA GLY A 167 -6.18 -28.53 5.10
C GLY A 167 -6.88 -28.34 6.43
N ALA A 168 -6.15 -28.42 7.53
CA ALA A 168 -6.62 -28.07 8.87
C ALA A 168 -5.86 -26.87 9.43
N VAL A 169 -6.47 -26.13 10.36
CA VAL A 169 -5.80 -25.05 11.10
C VAL A 169 -5.95 -25.29 12.59
N ASP A 170 -4.81 -25.43 13.27
CA ASP A 170 -4.75 -25.52 14.73
C ASP A 170 -4.57 -24.11 15.32
N PRO A 171 -5.16 -23.83 16.50
CA PRO A 171 -5.02 -22.52 17.15
C PRO A 171 -3.62 -22.26 17.68
N THR A 172 -2.82 -23.30 17.90
CA THR A 172 -1.45 -23.24 18.41
C THR A 172 -0.54 -24.12 17.56
N LEU A 173 0.77 -23.90 17.64
CA LEU A 173 1.75 -24.76 16.99
C LEU A 173 1.88 -26.07 17.77
N THR A 174 1.36 -27.15 17.20
CA THR A 174 1.36 -28.49 17.80
C THR A 174 2.26 -29.45 17.01
N SER A 175 2.55 -30.62 17.57
CA SER A 175 3.39 -31.64 16.92
C SER A 175 2.80 -32.15 15.60
N ARG A 176 1.47 -32.11 15.42
CA ARG A 176 0.78 -32.50 14.18
C ARG A 176 0.79 -31.43 13.10
N CYS A 177 1.14 -30.17 13.44
CA CYS A 177 1.28 -29.13 12.43
C CYS A 177 2.35 -29.54 11.41
N THR A 178 2.09 -29.28 10.13
CA THR A 178 3.06 -29.49 9.04
C THR A 178 3.58 -28.16 8.50
N HIS A 179 2.80 -27.09 8.64
CA HIS A 179 3.13 -25.76 8.18
C HIS A 179 2.95 -24.72 9.30
N LEU A 180 3.84 -23.73 9.32
CA LEU A 180 3.64 -22.47 10.03
C LEU A 180 3.43 -21.37 8.98
N LEU A 181 2.29 -20.70 9.04
CA LEU A 181 2.03 -19.49 8.27
C LEU A 181 2.49 -18.28 9.08
N CYS A 182 3.61 -17.65 8.70
CA CYS A 182 4.17 -16.49 9.40
C CYS A 182 4.88 -15.52 8.46
N GLU A 183 4.97 -14.25 8.88
CA GLU A 183 5.68 -13.20 8.12
C GLU A 183 7.13 -13.01 8.52
N SER A 184 7.52 -13.41 9.75
CA SER A 184 8.83 -13.09 10.30
C SER A 184 9.61 -14.34 10.75
N GLN A 185 10.94 -14.29 10.57
CA GLN A 185 11.87 -15.32 11.04
C GLN A 185 12.37 -15.09 12.48
N VAL A 186 11.84 -14.11 13.21
CA VAL A 186 12.31 -13.81 14.58
C VAL A 186 11.30 -14.14 15.68
N SER A 187 10.12 -14.67 15.32
CA SER A 187 9.13 -15.06 16.32
C SER A 187 9.53 -16.37 17.02
N SER A 188 9.14 -16.51 18.29
CA SER A 188 9.37 -17.73 19.07
C SER A 188 8.72 -18.95 18.40
N MET A 189 7.52 -18.76 17.84
CA MET A 189 6.81 -19.79 17.07
C MET A 189 7.57 -20.18 15.80
N TYR A 190 8.18 -19.22 15.08
CA TYR A 190 9.03 -19.54 13.93
C TYR A 190 10.24 -20.39 14.33
N VAL A 191 10.96 -19.99 15.39
CA VAL A 191 12.14 -20.73 15.87
C VAL A 191 11.75 -22.15 16.28
N GLN A 192 10.62 -22.32 16.97
CA GLN A 192 10.08 -23.63 17.33
C GLN A 192 9.71 -24.45 16.08
N ALA A 193 8.98 -23.87 15.13
CA ALA A 193 8.56 -24.53 13.90
C ALA A 193 9.76 -25.01 13.07
N LEU A 194 10.79 -24.19 12.95
CA LEU A 194 12.01 -24.55 12.23
C LEU A 194 12.74 -25.71 12.91
N ARG A 195 12.86 -25.69 14.25
CA ARG A 195 13.47 -26.77 15.05
C ARG A 195 12.72 -28.09 14.89
N GLU A 196 11.39 -28.03 14.85
CA GLU A 196 10.53 -29.20 14.67
C GLU A 196 10.39 -29.65 13.20
N GLY A 197 11.14 -29.03 12.27
CA GLY A 197 11.12 -29.39 10.85
C GLY A 197 9.80 -29.07 10.16
N LYS A 198 9.08 -28.03 10.59
CA LYS A 198 7.84 -27.56 9.97
C LYS A 198 8.14 -26.65 8.78
N ARG A 199 7.24 -26.64 7.80
CA ARG A 199 7.34 -25.78 6.62
C ARG A 199 6.90 -24.35 6.97
N CYS A 200 7.85 -23.42 7.06
CA CYS A 200 7.56 -22.02 7.37
C CYS A 200 7.35 -21.22 6.07
N VAL A 201 6.17 -20.63 5.89
CA VAL A 201 5.73 -19.95 4.66
C VAL A 201 4.84 -18.75 4.98
N THR A 202 4.70 -17.81 4.03
CA THR A 202 3.82 -16.64 4.20
C THR A 202 2.44 -16.85 3.57
N ALA A 203 1.52 -15.92 3.83
CA ALA A 203 0.24 -15.84 3.11
C ALA A 203 0.39 -15.71 1.58
N HIS A 204 1.49 -15.15 1.07
CA HIS A 204 1.73 -15.07 -0.38
C HIS A 204 1.96 -16.45 -0.99
N TRP A 205 2.64 -17.35 -0.27
CA TRP A 205 2.77 -18.74 -0.69
C TRP A 205 1.40 -19.43 -0.78
N LEU A 206 0.57 -19.26 0.26
CA LEU A 206 -0.79 -19.82 0.29
C LEU A 206 -1.60 -19.33 -0.90
N ASN A 207 -1.58 -18.03 -1.19
CA ASN A 207 -2.25 -17.45 -2.36
C ASN A 207 -1.77 -18.07 -3.69
N THR A 208 -0.46 -18.34 -3.83
CA THR A 208 0.06 -19.01 -5.02
C THR A 208 -0.41 -20.45 -5.13
N VAL A 209 -0.44 -21.19 -4.02
CA VAL A 209 -0.96 -22.58 -3.98
C VAL A 209 -2.44 -22.62 -4.31
N LEU A 210 -3.24 -21.68 -3.80
CA LEU A 210 -4.66 -21.52 -4.11
C LEU A 210 -4.87 -21.26 -5.61
N LYS A 211 -4.14 -20.31 -6.19
CA LYS A 211 -4.22 -19.97 -7.63
C LYS A 211 -3.83 -21.16 -8.51
N ARG A 212 -2.81 -21.92 -8.12
CA ARG A 212 -2.33 -23.10 -8.87
C ARG A 212 -3.16 -24.36 -8.61
N LYS A 213 -4.03 -24.35 -7.60
CA LYS A 213 -4.74 -25.54 -7.09
C LYS A 213 -3.81 -26.72 -6.83
N ARG A 214 -2.59 -26.45 -6.36
CA ARG A 214 -1.54 -27.47 -6.15
C ARG A 214 -0.55 -27.00 -5.10
N MET A 215 -0.25 -27.87 -4.14
CA MET A 215 0.77 -27.59 -3.13
C MET A 215 2.16 -27.74 -3.75
N VAL A 216 2.89 -26.61 -3.79
CA VAL A 216 4.20 -26.51 -4.43
C VAL A 216 5.22 -25.87 -3.48
N PRO A 217 6.50 -26.22 -3.56
CA PRO A 217 7.54 -25.55 -2.81
C PRO A 217 7.61 -24.03 -3.08
N PRO A 218 8.06 -23.23 -2.09
CA PRO A 218 8.34 -21.81 -2.27
C PRO A 218 9.34 -21.55 -3.42
N HIS A 219 8.96 -20.71 -4.38
CA HIS A 219 9.78 -20.34 -5.54
C HIS A 219 9.80 -18.82 -5.79
N ARG A 220 9.22 -18.02 -4.89
CA ARG A 220 9.30 -16.56 -4.88
C ARG A 220 9.73 -16.10 -3.50
N THR A 221 10.48 -15.00 -3.43
CA THR A 221 10.98 -14.47 -2.16
C THR A 221 9.85 -14.20 -1.17
N LEU A 222 8.75 -13.60 -1.63
CA LEU A 222 7.58 -13.33 -0.78
C LEU A 222 6.92 -14.59 -0.22
N HIS A 223 7.17 -15.79 -0.74
CA HIS A 223 6.62 -17.03 -0.19
C HIS A 223 7.25 -17.43 1.16
N LEU A 224 8.40 -16.85 1.49
CA LEU A 224 9.18 -17.19 2.68
C LEU A 224 9.14 -16.06 3.71
N PRO A 225 9.18 -16.37 5.02
CA PRO A 225 9.18 -15.34 6.06
C PRO A 225 10.41 -14.44 5.97
N PHE A 226 10.29 -13.17 6.37
CA PHE A 226 11.36 -12.18 6.29
C PHE A 226 12.30 -12.24 7.49
N ALA A 227 13.59 -11.99 7.28
CA ALA A 227 14.64 -12.19 8.28
C ALA A 227 14.78 -11.05 9.31
N PHE A 228 13.74 -10.24 9.51
CA PHE A 228 13.74 -9.13 10.47
C PHE A 228 12.39 -9.00 11.19
N PRO A 229 12.37 -8.42 12.41
CA PRO A 229 11.13 -8.25 13.17
C PRO A 229 10.12 -7.35 12.45
N PRO A 230 8.80 -7.55 12.66
CA PRO A 230 7.79 -6.61 12.24
C PRO A 230 8.14 -5.19 12.72
N GLY A 231 8.09 -4.23 11.80
CA GLY A 231 8.45 -2.83 12.08
C GLY A 231 9.93 -2.49 11.88
N ALA A 232 10.83 -3.47 11.74
CA ALA A 232 12.18 -3.19 11.25
C ALA A 232 12.11 -2.72 9.79
N LYS A 233 12.85 -1.65 9.48
CA LYS A 233 12.86 -1.01 8.16
C LYS A 233 14.30 -0.94 7.62
N PRO A 234 14.90 -2.09 7.25
CA PRO A 234 16.30 -2.15 6.82
C PRO A 234 16.61 -1.25 5.62
N CYS A 235 15.62 -0.98 4.77
CA CYS A 235 15.73 -0.10 3.61
C CYS A 235 15.10 1.28 3.83
N SER A 236 14.87 1.73 5.07
CA SER A 236 14.23 3.02 5.39
C SER A 236 14.87 4.26 4.74
N GLN A 237 16.17 4.20 4.45
CA GLN A 237 16.92 5.27 3.81
C GLN A 237 16.84 5.23 2.27
N HIS A 238 16.29 4.17 1.69
CA HIS A 238 16.26 3.97 0.25
C HIS A 238 14.96 4.47 -0.40
N ILE A 239 15.13 5.16 -1.53
CA ILE A 239 14.05 5.54 -2.44
C ILE A 239 14.26 4.74 -3.74
N ILE A 240 13.44 3.71 -3.93
CA ILE A 240 13.58 2.70 -4.98
C ILE A 240 12.63 3.02 -6.14
N SER A 241 13.14 2.99 -7.37
CA SER A 241 12.30 2.87 -8.57
C SER A 241 12.52 1.52 -9.23
N VAL A 242 11.52 1.05 -9.98
CA VAL A 242 11.56 -0.22 -10.71
C VAL A 242 11.32 0.03 -12.21
N THR A 243 12.01 -0.71 -13.08
CA THR A 243 11.83 -0.70 -14.54
C THR A 243 11.98 -2.09 -15.18
N GLY A 244 11.25 -2.34 -16.27
CA GLY A 244 11.29 -3.62 -17.01
C GLY A 244 10.48 -4.78 -16.40
N PHE A 245 9.83 -4.56 -15.25
CA PHE A 245 8.92 -5.53 -14.61
C PHE A 245 7.47 -5.14 -14.87
N VAL A 246 6.62 -6.15 -15.10
CA VAL A 246 5.18 -6.00 -15.39
C VAL A 246 4.34 -6.80 -14.39
N ASP A 247 3.05 -6.45 -14.29
CA ASP A 247 2.03 -7.20 -13.56
C ASP A 247 2.46 -7.64 -12.15
N ALA A 248 2.29 -8.93 -11.85
CA ALA A 248 2.56 -9.54 -10.55
C ALA A 248 4.00 -9.32 -10.07
N ASP A 249 5.00 -9.37 -10.96
CA ASP A 249 6.40 -9.17 -10.55
C ASP A 249 6.65 -7.72 -10.12
N ARG A 250 6.00 -6.76 -10.79
CA ARG A 250 6.10 -5.35 -10.40
C ARG A 250 5.41 -5.08 -9.07
N ASP A 251 4.26 -5.72 -8.85
CA ASP A 251 3.51 -5.57 -7.59
C ASP A 251 4.22 -6.26 -6.42
N ASP A 252 4.83 -7.42 -6.65
CA ASP A 252 5.71 -8.09 -5.68
C ASP A 252 6.87 -7.17 -5.29
N LEU A 253 7.55 -6.52 -6.25
CA LEU A 253 8.65 -5.60 -5.95
C LEU A 253 8.20 -4.36 -5.16
N LYS A 254 7.01 -3.81 -5.45
CA LYS A 254 6.45 -2.71 -4.65
C LYS A 254 6.21 -3.15 -3.21
N LEU A 255 5.62 -4.33 -3.04
CA LEU A 255 5.34 -4.88 -1.72
C LEU A 255 6.63 -5.20 -0.97
N MET A 256 7.62 -5.81 -1.63
CA MET A 256 8.93 -6.08 -1.04
C MET A 256 9.63 -4.79 -0.60
N ALA A 257 9.57 -3.73 -1.41
CA ALA A 257 10.12 -2.42 -1.05
C ALA A 257 9.43 -1.85 0.19
N TYR A 258 8.09 -1.91 0.23
CA TYR A 258 7.30 -1.49 1.38
C TYR A 258 7.64 -2.28 2.65
N LEU A 259 7.72 -3.61 2.56
CA LEU A 259 8.04 -4.50 3.68
C LEU A 259 9.46 -4.27 4.22
N ALA A 260 10.43 -4.00 3.35
CA ALA A 260 11.77 -3.59 3.76
C ALA A 260 11.83 -2.15 4.31
N GLY A 261 10.73 -1.41 4.25
CA GLY A 261 10.61 -0.02 4.69
C GLY A 261 11.16 1.01 3.70
N ALA A 262 11.50 0.60 2.47
CA ALA A 262 11.92 1.52 1.42
C ALA A 262 10.74 2.33 0.88
N ARG A 263 11.06 3.52 0.38
CA ARG A 263 10.09 4.32 -0.35
C ARG A 263 10.07 3.93 -1.83
N TYR A 264 8.91 3.53 -2.35
CA TYR A 264 8.77 3.21 -3.78
C TYR A 264 8.31 4.42 -4.58
N THR A 265 9.00 4.73 -5.68
CA THR A 265 8.54 5.75 -6.66
C THR A 265 8.32 5.14 -8.04
N GLY A 266 7.14 5.40 -8.62
CA GLY A 266 6.83 5.00 -9.99
C GLY A 266 7.70 5.70 -11.04
N TYR A 267 8.28 6.85 -10.69
CA TYR A 267 9.21 7.65 -11.48
C TYR A 267 10.65 7.51 -10.98
N LEU A 268 11.62 7.99 -11.76
CA LEU A 268 13.02 8.09 -11.37
C LEU A 268 13.45 9.56 -11.35
N CYS A 269 14.12 9.98 -10.28
CA CYS A 269 14.69 11.31 -10.09
C CYS A 269 16.06 11.21 -9.39
N ARG A 270 16.78 12.33 -9.24
CA ARG A 270 18.11 12.36 -8.60
C ARG A 270 18.11 11.99 -7.11
N SER A 271 16.96 12.04 -6.45
CA SER A 271 16.81 11.62 -5.05
C SER A 271 16.62 10.11 -4.91
N ASN A 272 16.35 9.38 -6.00
CA ASN A 272 16.31 7.93 -5.95
C ASN A 272 17.70 7.37 -5.62
N THR A 273 17.73 6.41 -4.70
CA THR A 273 18.98 5.84 -4.22
C THR A 273 19.36 4.56 -4.97
N VAL A 274 18.37 3.85 -5.52
CA VAL A 274 18.55 2.58 -6.24
C VAL A 274 17.50 2.48 -7.35
N LEU A 275 17.91 2.02 -8.53
CA LEU A 275 17.02 1.57 -9.60
C LEU A 275 17.08 0.05 -9.68
N ILE A 276 15.96 -0.63 -9.48
CA ILE A 276 15.83 -2.06 -9.77
C ILE A 276 15.39 -2.22 -11.23
N CYS A 277 16.22 -2.83 -12.06
CA CYS A 277 15.96 -3.05 -13.48
C CYS A 277 16.01 -4.53 -13.85
N LYS A 278 15.06 -4.98 -14.67
CA LYS A 278 15.05 -6.36 -15.21
C LYS A 278 16.19 -6.56 -16.21
N GLU A 279 16.46 -5.55 -17.02
CA GLU A 279 17.45 -5.54 -18.08
C GLU A 279 18.21 -4.19 -18.05
N PRO A 280 19.47 -4.15 -18.52
CA PRO A 280 20.29 -2.94 -18.54
C PRO A 280 19.94 -2.02 -19.71
N SER A 281 18.65 -1.72 -19.88
CA SER A 281 18.11 -0.99 -21.03
C SER A 281 16.94 -0.07 -20.63
N GLY A 282 16.63 0.87 -21.52
CA GLY A 282 15.50 1.78 -21.38
C GLY A 282 15.81 3.09 -20.65
N LEU A 283 14.91 4.07 -20.81
CA LEU A 283 15.14 5.46 -20.41
C LEU A 283 15.51 5.64 -18.93
N LYS A 284 14.86 4.89 -18.02
CA LYS A 284 15.19 4.94 -16.59
C LYS A 284 16.61 4.43 -16.30
N TYR A 285 17.03 3.35 -16.96
CA TYR A 285 18.38 2.80 -16.78
C TYR A 285 19.44 3.77 -17.27
N GLU A 286 19.26 4.34 -18.47
CA GLU A 286 20.18 5.35 -19.04
C GLU A 286 20.29 6.58 -18.12
N LYS A 287 19.16 7.09 -17.63
CA LYS A 287 19.14 8.21 -16.69
C LYS A 287 19.74 7.87 -15.33
N ALA A 288 19.53 6.67 -14.81
CA ALA A 288 20.17 6.24 -13.57
C ALA A 288 21.70 6.20 -13.72
N LYS A 289 22.22 5.70 -14.84
CA LYS A 289 23.65 5.72 -15.15
C LYS A 289 24.20 7.15 -15.25
N GLU A 290 23.49 8.04 -15.96
CA GLU A 290 23.83 9.48 -16.04
C GLU A 290 23.91 10.12 -14.66
N TRP A 291 22.96 9.79 -13.77
CA TRP A 291 22.86 10.35 -12.42
C TRP A 291 23.68 9.58 -11.37
N LYS A 292 24.47 8.57 -11.79
CA LYS A 292 25.27 7.70 -10.92
C LYS A 292 24.45 7.00 -9.83
N ILE A 293 23.17 6.72 -10.10
CA ILE A 293 22.30 5.91 -9.25
C ILE A 293 22.62 4.43 -9.53
N PRO A 294 22.90 3.61 -8.50
CA PRO A 294 23.10 2.17 -8.66
C PRO A 294 21.91 1.50 -9.36
N CYS A 295 22.19 0.81 -10.47
CA CYS A 295 21.26 -0.06 -11.17
C CYS A 295 21.51 -1.50 -10.73
N VAL A 296 20.50 -2.16 -10.18
CA VAL A 296 20.58 -3.53 -9.67
C VAL A 296 19.43 -4.39 -10.21
N ASN A 297 19.60 -5.71 -10.21
CA ASN A 297 18.52 -6.67 -10.46
C ASN A 297 17.65 -6.85 -9.20
N ALA A 298 16.56 -7.61 -9.33
CA ALA A 298 15.62 -7.84 -8.23
C ALA A 298 16.21 -8.65 -7.06
N GLN A 299 17.27 -9.44 -7.31
CA GLN A 299 17.91 -10.26 -6.27
C GLN A 299 18.48 -9.42 -5.13
N TRP A 300 18.86 -8.16 -5.39
CA TRP A 300 19.31 -7.24 -4.35
C TRP A 300 18.27 -7.07 -3.23
N LEU A 301 17.02 -6.83 -3.61
CA LEU A 301 15.92 -6.69 -2.66
C LEU A 301 15.54 -8.05 -2.06
N CYS A 302 15.55 -9.12 -2.87
CA CYS A 302 15.29 -10.48 -2.39
C CYS A 302 16.24 -10.89 -1.26
N ASP A 303 17.55 -10.70 -1.47
CA ASP A 303 18.60 -11.06 -0.53
C ASP A 303 18.46 -10.27 0.79
N ILE A 304 18.09 -8.98 0.74
CA ILE A 304 17.83 -8.16 1.94
C ILE A 304 16.64 -8.70 2.74
N LEU A 305 15.53 -9.03 2.06
CA LEU A 305 14.35 -9.59 2.71
C LEU A 305 14.65 -10.92 3.42
N LEU A 306 15.60 -11.68 2.90
CA LEU A 306 16.03 -12.99 3.40
C LEU A 306 17.24 -12.90 4.35
N GLY A 307 17.63 -11.69 4.78
CA GLY A 307 18.58 -11.48 5.87
C GLY A 307 20.02 -11.21 5.45
N ASN A 308 20.31 -11.16 4.15
CA ASN A 308 21.62 -10.73 3.66
C ASN A 308 21.73 -9.20 3.64
N PHE A 309 21.89 -8.60 4.82
CA PHE A 309 22.03 -7.15 4.96
C PHE A 309 23.34 -6.59 4.40
N GLU A 310 24.33 -7.44 4.07
CA GLU A 310 25.55 -7.00 3.37
C GLU A 310 25.22 -6.40 1.99
N ALA A 311 24.10 -6.83 1.39
CA ALA A 311 23.57 -6.26 0.15
C ALA A 311 23.34 -4.74 0.23
N LEU A 312 23.01 -4.20 1.41
CA LEU A 312 22.85 -2.75 1.62
C LEU A 312 24.20 -2.01 1.51
N ARG A 313 25.30 -2.65 1.90
CA ARG A 313 26.65 -2.07 1.82
C ARG A 313 27.30 -2.32 0.46
N GLN A 314 26.94 -3.42 -0.19
CA GLN A 314 27.54 -3.88 -1.45
C GLN A 314 26.54 -3.81 -2.62
N VAL A 315 25.81 -2.71 -2.76
CA VAL A 315 24.79 -2.53 -3.82
C VAL A 315 25.35 -2.75 -5.22
N GLN A 316 26.63 -2.44 -5.45
CA GLN A 316 27.31 -2.60 -6.73
C GLN A 316 27.97 -3.97 -6.93
N HIS A 317 27.76 -4.93 -6.02
CA HIS A 317 28.32 -6.28 -6.15
C HIS A 317 27.89 -6.91 -7.48
N ASN A 318 28.80 -7.61 -8.17
CA ASN A 318 28.58 -8.11 -9.53
C ASN A 318 27.28 -8.93 -9.67
N ARG A 319 26.93 -9.73 -8.66
CA ARG A 319 25.67 -10.51 -8.61
C ARG A 319 24.40 -9.67 -8.82
N TYR A 320 24.40 -8.40 -8.38
CA TYR A 320 23.26 -7.50 -8.53
C TYR A 320 23.30 -6.74 -9.85
N CYS A 321 24.43 -6.76 -10.56
CA CYS A 321 24.61 -6.14 -11.87
C CYS A 321 24.50 -7.16 -13.03
N MET A 322 24.13 -8.41 -12.74
CA MET A 322 23.88 -9.46 -13.73
C MET A 322 22.37 -9.60 -14.02
N TYR A 323 21.98 -9.41 -15.28
CA TYR A 323 20.57 -9.31 -15.70
C TYR A 323 20.07 -10.54 -16.48
N THR A 324 20.75 -11.68 -16.36
CA THR A 324 20.45 -12.90 -17.12
C THR A 324 19.52 -13.88 -16.40
N HIS A 325 18.88 -13.44 -15.30
CA HIS A 325 18.12 -14.34 -14.43
C HIS A 325 16.72 -14.62 -15.01
N PRO A 326 16.37 -15.88 -15.35
CA PRO A 326 15.07 -16.21 -15.95
C PRO A 326 13.92 -15.98 -14.96
N GLU A 327 14.12 -16.31 -13.68
CA GLU A 327 13.15 -16.04 -12.60
C GLU A 327 13.71 -15.00 -11.62
N PRO A 328 13.45 -13.70 -11.83
CA PRO A 328 14.17 -12.64 -11.14
C PRO A 328 13.85 -12.52 -9.63
N LEU A 329 12.74 -13.09 -9.17
CA LEU A 329 12.26 -13.01 -7.79
C LEU A 329 12.46 -14.31 -6.98
N VAL A 330 13.13 -15.31 -7.56
CA VAL A 330 13.44 -16.57 -6.86
C VAL A 330 14.32 -16.26 -5.64
N PRO A 331 14.07 -16.89 -4.48
CA PRO A 331 14.95 -16.70 -3.32
C PRO A 331 16.32 -17.33 -3.58
N ASN A 332 17.38 -16.68 -3.10
CA ASN A 332 18.72 -17.27 -3.10
C ASN A 332 18.75 -18.52 -2.21
N THR A 333 18.97 -19.68 -2.83
CA THR A 333 18.96 -20.99 -2.17
C THR A 333 19.87 -21.06 -0.95
N GLN A 334 21.01 -20.36 -0.95
CA GLN A 334 21.94 -20.35 0.18
C GLN A 334 21.36 -19.69 1.43
N LEU A 335 20.54 -18.65 1.26
CA LEU A 335 19.90 -17.95 2.38
C LEU A 335 18.72 -18.74 2.96
N VAL A 336 18.12 -19.62 2.17
CA VAL A 336 16.86 -20.29 2.51
C VAL A 336 17.00 -21.79 2.70
N GLN A 337 18.22 -22.34 2.73
CA GLN A 337 18.44 -23.79 2.86
C GLN A 337 17.72 -24.39 4.07
N ASN A 338 17.71 -23.68 5.21
CA ASN A 338 17.06 -24.12 6.44
C ASN A 338 15.53 -24.14 6.28
N LEU A 339 14.97 -23.13 5.61
CA LEU A 339 13.53 -23.03 5.33
C LEU A 339 13.06 -24.12 4.33
N LEU A 340 13.93 -24.51 3.40
CA LEU A 340 13.66 -25.57 2.42
C LEU A 340 13.87 -26.98 2.99
N GLY A 341 14.41 -27.13 4.21
CA GLY A 341 14.68 -28.43 4.82
C GLY A 341 13.45 -29.32 4.92
N ALA A 342 12.35 -28.78 5.44
CA ALA A 342 11.07 -29.47 5.60
C ALA A 342 10.38 -29.84 4.27
N TRP A 343 10.84 -29.28 3.15
CA TRP A 343 10.32 -29.55 1.81
C TRP A 343 10.99 -30.75 1.13
N ARG A 344 12.07 -31.28 1.71
CA ARG A 344 12.72 -32.52 1.22
C ARG A 344 11.92 -33.78 1.56
N ALA A 345 11.03 -33.71 2.54
CA ALA A 345 10.10 -34.78 2.88
C ALA A 345 8.71 -34.49 2.27
N PRO A 346 8.15 -35.39 1.43
CA PRO A 346 6.81 -35.20 0.88
C PRO A 346 5.71 -35.32 1.96
N ILE A 347 4.61 -34.59 1.78
CA ILE A 347 3.40 -34.81 2.57
C ILE A 347 2.67 -36.04 2.02
N LYS A 348 2.44 -37.01 2.89
CA LYS A 348 1.65 -38.21 2.58
C LYS A 348 0.17 -37.94 2.86
N VAL A 349 -0.69 -38.30 1.93
CA VAL A 349 -2.15 -38.24 2.13
C VAL A 349 -2.68 -39.64 2.36
N SER A 350 -3.49 -39.84 3.40
CA SER A 350 -4.11 -41.14 3.63
C SER A 350 -5.34 -41.33 2.73
N PRO A 351 -5.66 -42.55 2.29
CA PRO A 351 -6.88 -42.82 1.50
C PRO A 351 -8.16 -42.34 2.19
N GLU A 352 -8.22 -42.39 3.53
CA GLU A 352 -9.36 -41.94 4.33
C GLU A 352 -9.56 -40.42 4.25
N ALA A 353 -8.47 -39.65 4.16
CA ALA A 353 -8.53 -38.21 4.01
C ALA A 353 -9.10 -37.81 2.64
N VAL A 354 -8.77 -38.57 1.58
CA VAL A 354 -9.34 -38.39 0.24
C VAL A 354 -10.84 -38.72 0.25
N ALA A 355 -11.23 -39.84 0.85
CA ALA A 355 -12.64 -40.25 0.96
C ALA A 355 -13.49 -39.25 1.76
N SER A 356 -12.93 -38.69 2.84
CA SER A 356 -13.61 -37.69 3.68
C SER A 356 -13.95 -36.41 2.91
N LEU A 357 -13.06 -35.94 2.03
CA LEU A 357 -13.34 -34.78 1.17
C LEU A 357 -14.44 -35.06 0.14
N GLN A 358 -14.46 -36.27 -0.45
CA GLN A 358 -15.50 -36.64 -1.41
C GLN A 358 -16.90 -36.64 -0.79
N LEU A 359 -17.02 -37.05 0.48
CA LEU A 359 -18.28 -37.01 1.23
C LEU A 359 -18.76 -35.56 1.49
N LEU A 360 -17.85 -34.67 1.88
CA LEU A 360 -18.17 -33.25 2.10
C LEU A 360 -18.65 -32.55 0.81
N HIS A 361 -18.06 -32.88 -0.34
CA HIS A 361 -18.53 -32.33 -1.63
C HIS A 361 -19.91 -32.85 -2.02
N LYS A 362 -20.24 -34.10 -1.69
CA LYS A 362 -21.58 -34.67 -1.95
C LYS A 362 -22.68 -33.96 -1.17
N GLN A 363 -22.39 -33.47 0.04
CA GLN A 363 -23.32 -32.70 0.87
C GLN A 363 -23.50 -31.25 0.39
N LYS A 364 -22.52 -30.65 -0.29
CA LYS A 364 -22.59 -29.25 -0.74
C LYS A 364 -23.39 -29.07 -2.05
N MET A 365 -23.49 -30.13 -2.87
CA MET A 365 -24.27 -30.14 -4.12
C MET A 365 -25.79 -30.23 -3.91
N SER A 366 -26.26 -30.66 -2.74
CA SER A 366 -27.70 -30.75 -2.44
C SER A 366 -28.34 -29.41 -2.02
N ASP A 367 -27.54 -28.37 -1.76
CA ASP A 367 -28.02 -27.08 -1.20
C ASP A 367 -28.16 -25.95 -2.24
N SER A 368 -27.70 -26.13 -3.48
CA SER A 368 -27.57 -25.04 -4.47
C SER A 368 -28.70 -24.93 -5.51
N SER A 369 -29.80 -25.71 -5.41
CA SER A 369 -30.92 -25.65 -6.35
C SER A 369 -32.08 -24.77 -5.88
N SER A 370 -31.92 -23.44 -5.86
CA SER A 370 -33.06 -22.52 -5.92
C SER A 370 -32.65 -21.07 -6.24
N GLN A 371 -32.76 -20.67 -7.51
CA GLN A 371 -33.07 -19.27 -7.86
C GLN A 371 -34.00 -19.21 -9.08
N PRO A 372 -35.05 -18.34 -9.06
CA PRO A 372 -35.97 -18.17 -10.16
C PRO A 372 -35.50 -17.09 -11.16
N THR A 373 -35.88 -17.29 -12.41
CA THR A 373 -35.52 -16.48 -13.59
C THR A 373 -36.44 -15.26 -13.72
N ASN A 374 -35.86 -14.05 -13.73
CA ASN A 374 -36.60 -12.82 -14.01
C ASN A 374 -36.67 -12.56 -15.53
N LYS A 375 -37.88 -12.54 -16.08
CA LYS A 375 -38.18 -12.24 -17.49
C LYS A 375 -38.07 -10.73 -17.75
N LYS A 376 -37.29 -10.35 -18.76
CA LYS A 376 -37.22 -8.97 -19.29
C LYS A 376 -38.45 -8.64 -20.13
N ALA A 377 -39.05 -7.48 -19.89
CA ALA A 377 -40.05 -6.88 -20.76
C ALA A 377 -39.39 -6.16 -21.96
N ARG A 378 -40.09 -6.22 -23.09
CA ARG A 378 -39.71 -5.83 -24.45
C ARG A 378 -39.78 -4.30 -24.62
N LEU A 379 -38.71 -3.69 -25.11
CA LEU A 379 -38.65 -2.27 -25.49
C LEU A 379 -39.34 -2.07 -26.85
N GLU A 380 -40.34 -1.19 -26.90
CA GLU A 380 -40.92 -0.69 -28.14
C GLU A 380 -40.04 0.38 -28.77
N ASP A 381 -39.98 0.34 -30.11
CA ASP A 381 -39.25 1.23 -31.00
C ASP A 381 -39.81 2.66 -30.95
N ILE A 382 -38.95 3.66 -30.76
CA ILE A 382 -39.33 5.07 -30.80
C ILE A 382 -38.81 5.69 -32.09
N GLN A 383 -39.75 6.17 -32.90
CA GLN A 383 -39.52 7.00 -34.09
C GLN A 383 -38.89 8.35 -33.72
N SER A 384 -37.94 8.79 -34.54
CA SER A 384 -37.18 10.03 -34.42
C SER A 384 -37.94 11.27 -34.94
N PRO A 385 -37.98 12.39 -34.18
CA PRO A 385 -38.14 13.72 -34.75
C PRO A 385 -36.85 14.54 -34.64
N ASN A 386 -36.38 14.98 -35.80
CA ASN A 386 -35.19 15.76 -36.08
C ASN A 386 -35.43 17.26 -35.77
N LYS A 387 -35.45 17.66 -34.50
CA LYS A 387 -35.48 19.09 -34.11
C LYS A 387 -34.13 19.49 -33.51
N LYS A 388 -33.23 20.04 -34.35
CA LYS A 388 -32.03 20.71 -33.86
C LYS A 388 -32.44 22.00 -33.15
N LEU A 389 -32.25 22.06 -31.84
CA LEU A 389 -32.40 23.27 -31.05
C LEU A 389 -31.29 24.28 -31.42
N PRO A 390 -31.51 25.59 -31.23
CA PRO A 390 -30.45 26.59 -31.37
C PRO A 390 -29.26 26.27 -30.46
N LEU A 391 -28.04 26.46 -30.96
CA LEU A 391 -26.77 26.11 -30.27
C LEU A 391 -26.66 26.63 -28.82
N GLU A 392 -27.28 27.78 -28.54
CA GLU A 392 -27.27 28.43 -27.22
C GLU A 392 -28.30 27.84 -26.24
N SER A 393 -29.34 27.20 -26.76
CA SER A 393 -30.43 26.57 -25.99
C SER A 393 -30.32 25.05 -25.91
N THR A 394 -29.39 24.43 -26.64
CA THR A 394 -29.16 22.99 -26.63
C THR A 394 -28.50 22.55 -25.31
N PRO A 395 -29.15 21.72 -24.48
CA PRO A 395 -28.50 21.16 -23.30
C PRO A 395 -27.36 20.22 -23.71
N ARG A 396 -26.13 20.61 -23.35
CA ARG A 396 -24.94 19.76 -23.39
C ARG A 396 -24.73 19.11 -22.03
N VAL A 397 -24.97 17.81 -21.95
CA VAL A 397 -25.09 17.06 -20.69
C VAL A 397 -23.89 16.15 -20.49
N MET A 398 -23.39 16.11 -19.26
CA MET A 398 -22.44 15.10 -18.79
C MET A 398 -23.11 14.18 -17.78
N PHE A 399 -22.95 12.87 -17.95
CA PHE A 399 -23.42 11.87 -16.99
C PHE A 399 -22.26 11.36 -16.12
N THR A 400 -22.49 11.27 -14.80
CA THR A 400 -21.53 10.71 -13.82
C THR A 400 -22.23 9.82 -12.80
N GLY A 401 -21.59 8.71 -12.43
CA GLY A 401 -22.12 7.79 -11.41
C GLY A 401 -23.18 6.81 -11.90
N PHE A 402 -23.29 6.57 -13.21
CA PHE A 402 -24.25 5.64 -13.80
C PHE A 402 -23.57 4.45 -14.48
N GLU A 403 -24.26 3.32 -14.50
CA GLU A 403 -23.86 2.14 -15.26
C GLU A 403 -23.91 2.41 -16.78
N PRO A 404 -23.02 1.79 -17.59
CA PRO A 404 -22.96 2.05 -19.04
C PRO A 404 -24.30 1.87 -19.77
N ALA A 405 -25.11 0.89 -19.38
CA ALA A 405 -26.42 0.63 -19.98
C ALA A 405 -27.42 1.80 -19.73
N GLN A 406 -27.41 2.38 -18.52
CA GLN A 406 -28.24 3.53 -18.19
C GLN A 406 -27.78 4.77 -18.96
N VAL A 407 -26.47 4.99 -19.07
CA VAL A 407 -25.90 6.09 -19.87
C VAL A 407 -26.33 6.00 -21.34
N GLN A 408 -26.39 4.80 -21.92
CA GLN A 408 -26.89 4.61 -23.28
C GLN A 408 -28.37 4.98 -23.41
N GLN A 409 -29.20 4.60 -22.44
CA GLN A 409 -30.62 4.95 -22.42
C GLN A 409 -30.84 6.46 -22.29
N TYR A 410 -30.13 7.11 -21.36
CA TYR A 410 -30.20 8.57 -21.18
C TYR A 410 -29.69 9.32 -22.40
N THR A 411 -28.60 8.86 -23.03
CA THR A 411 -28.09 9.42 -24.29
C THR A 411 -29.14 9.38 -25.41
N LYS A 412 -29.86 8.27 -25.56
CA LYS A 412 -30.95 8.16 -26.56
C LYS A 412 -32.08 9.16 -26.29
N ARG A 413 -32.54 9.25 -25.04
CA ARG A 413 -33.59 10.20 -24.64
C ARG A 413 -33.15 11.66 -24.87
N LEU A 414 -31.92 11.98 -24.47
CA LEU A 414 -31.33 13.30 -24.64
C LEU A 414 -31.28 13.71 -26.12
N HIS A 415 -30.78 12.84 -26.99
CA HIS A 415 -30.72 13.13 -28.43
C HIS A 415 -32.10 13.26 -29.07
N ALA A 416 -33.07 12.44 -28.66
CA ALA A 416 -34.44 12.55 -29.15
C ALA A 416 -35.13 13.85 -28.71
N LEU A 417 -34.70 14.45 -27.60
CA LEU A 417 -35.12 15.80 -27.16
C LEU A 417 -34.35 16.94 -27.84
N GLY A 418 -33.34 16.63 -28.67
CA GLY A 418 -32.48 17.61 -29.34
C GLY A 418 -31.28 18.08 -28.51
N GLY A 419 -30.97 17.42 -27.39
CA GLY A 419 -29.78 17.66 -26.58
C GLY A 419 -28.55 16.87 -27.05
N GLU A 420 -27.39 17.20 -26.48
CA GLU A 420 -26.10 16.60 -26.86
C GLU A 420 -25.34 16.09 -25.63
N VAL A 421 -24.69 14.93 -25.75
CA VAL A 421 -23.73 14.48 -24.73
C VAL A 421 -22.45 15.28 -24.92
N ALA A 422 -21.93 15.87 -23.85
CA ALA A 422 -20.69 16.64 -23.91
C ALA A 422 -19.46 15.72 -23.98
N ASP A 423 -18.58 15.99 -24.96
CA ASP A 423 -17.29 15.34 -25.16
C ASP A 423 -16.13 16.31 -24.88
N GLY A 424 -15.41 16.12 -23.76
CA GLY A 424 -14.25 16.96 -23.46
C GLY A 424 -14.54 18.48 -23.48
N SER A 425 -13.72 19.27 -24.17
CA SER A 425 -13.64 20.74 -24.11
C SER A 425 -14.83 21.52 -24.67
N GLN A 426 -15.97 20.88 -24.96
CA GLN A 426 -17.21 21.61 -25.24
C GLN A 426 -17.78 22.22 -23.95
N LYS A 427 -18.44 23.39 -24.04
CA LYS A 427 -19.05 24.07 -22.88
C LYS A 427 -20.22 23.24 -22.35
N VAL A 428 -19.94 22.34 -21.40
CA VAL A 428 -20.94 21.55 -20.68
C VAL A 428 -21.89 22.50 -19.97
N SER A 429 -23.19 22.30 -20.16
CA SER A 429 -24.24 23.12 -19.54
C SER A 429 -24.82 22.46 -18.28
N HIS A 430 -24.91 21.13 -18.29
CA HIS A 430 -25.58 20.33 -17.28
C HIS A 430 -24.70 19.15 -16.86
N LEU A 431 -24.64 18.90 -15.55
CA LEU A 431 -24.20 17.63 -15.01
C LEU A 431 -25.42 16.89 -14.47
N VAL A 432 -25.65 15.68 -14.96
CA VAL A 432 -26.66 14.77 -14.41
C VAL A 432 -25.95 13.76 -13.50
N ALA A 433 -26.41 13.64 -12.26
CA ALA A 433 -25.85 12.73 -11.25
C ALA A 433 -26.90 12.33 -10.22
N CYS A 434 -26.85 11.11 -9.68
CA CYS A 434 -27.75 10.70 -8.59
C CYS A 434 -27.34 11.28 -7.23
N LYS A 435 -26.03 11.50 -7.03
CA LYS A 435 -25.43 11.94 -5.76
C LYS A 435 -24.10 12.63 -6.03
N VAL A 436 -23.63 13.40 -5.07
CA VAL A 436 -22.33 14.07 -5.11
C VAL A 436 -21.24 12.99 -5.04
N THR A 437 -20.37 12.96 -6.04
CA THR A 437 -19.24 12.03 -6.10
C THR A 437 -17.99 12.78 -6.54
N ARG A 438 -16.83 12.47 -5.97
CA ARG A 438 -15.56 13.11 -6.33
C ARG A 438 -14.93 12.49 -7.59
N THR A 439 -15.72 12.29 -8.63
CA THR A 439 -15.22 11.84 -9.94
C THR A 439 -14.62 13.02 -10.70
N VAL A 440 -13.74 12.74 -11.67
CA VAL A 440 -13.19 13.78 -12.57
C VAL A 440 -14.30 14.58 -13.24
N LYS A 441 -15.33 13.89 -13.73
CA LYS A 441 -16.49 14.51 -14.39
C LYS A 441 -17.22 15.46 -13.47
N PHE A 442 -17.51 15.03 -12.24
CA PHE A 442 -18.24 15.87 -11.28
C PHE A 442 -17.41 17.08 -10.85
N LEU A 443 -16.14 16.88 -10.50
CA LEU A 443 -15.26 17.96 -10.04
C LEU A 443 -14.94 18.97 -11.16
N SER A 444 -14.68 18.51 -12.38
CA SER A 444 -14.52 19.41 -13.53
C SER A 444 -15.80 20.18 -13.83
N ALA A 445 -16.96 19.50 -13.81
CA ALA A 445 -18.24 20.12 -14.08
C ALA A 445 -18.61 21.18 -13.03
N MET A 446 -18.32 20.95 -11.75
CA MET A 446 -18.60 21.89 -10.64
C MET A 446 -18.13 23.32 -10.93
N SER A 447 -17.05 23.47 -11.69
CA SER A 447 -16.45 24.78 -11.97
C SER A 447 -16.99 25.47 -13.23
N VAL A 448 -17.77 24.78 -14.07
CA VAL A 448 -18.13 25.29 -15.41
C VAL A 448 -19.61 25.15 -15.77
N VAL A 449 -20.36 24.23 -15.15
CA VAL A 449 -21.75 23.97 -15.52
C VAL A 449 -22.69 25.01 -14.94
N LYS A 450 -23.82 25.21 -15.63
CA LYS A 450 -24.90 26.07 -15.15
C LYS A 450 -25.76 25.33 -14.12
N HIS A 451 -26.00 24.03 -14.36
CA HIS A 451 -26.91 23.23 -13.55
C HIS A 451 -26.30 21.87 -13.19
N ILE A 452 -26.49 21.44 -11.94
CA ILE A 452 -26.27 20.08 -11.49
C ILE A 452 -27.63 19.53 -11.09
N VAL A 453 -28.12 18.56 -11.84
CA VAL A 453 -29.48 18.03 -11.71
C VAL A 453 -29.48 16.53 -11.49
N SER A 454 -30.57 16.04 -10.91
CA SER A 454 -30.82 14.61 -10.75
C SER A 454 -31.32 13.98 -12.06
N PRO A 455 -31.31 12.63 -12.19
CA PRO A 455 -31.77 11.94 -13.40
C PRO A 455 -33.22 12.28 -13.79
N GLU A 456 -34.05 12.57 -12.79
CA GLU A 456 -35.48 12.86 -12.93
C GLU A 456 -35.73 14.05 -13.87
N TRP A 457 -34.80 15.01 -13.96
CA TRP A 457 -34.89 16.12 -14.92
C TRP A 457 -34.99 15.61 -16.37
N LEU A 458 -34.13 14.66 -16.75
CA LEU A 458 -34.11 14.12 -18.10
C LEU A 458 -35.28 13.17 -18.35
N GLU A 459 -35.69 12.44 -17.31
CA GLU A 459 -36.84 11.54 -17.38
C GLU A 459 -38.16 12.30 -17.54
N GLU A 460 -38.34 13.39 -16.81
CA GLU A 460 -39.52 14.26 -16.96
C GLU A 460 -39.47 15.04 -18.27
N SER A 461 -38.29 15.53 -18.67
CA SER A 461 -38.13 16.17 -19.99
C SER A 461 -38.51 15.22 -21.12
N TRP A 462 -38.14 13.94 -20.98
CA TRP A 462 -38.53 12.88 -21.91
C TRP A 462 -40.04 12.65 -21.89
N ARG A 463 -40.66 12.54 -20.70
CA ARG A 463 -42.11 12.35 -20.58
C ARG A 463 -42.92 13.51 -21.19
N SER A 464 -42.44 14.73 -20.99
CA SER A 464 -43.05 15.96 -21.49
C SER A 464 -42.65 16.29 -22.94
N GLN A 465 -41.76 15.48 -23.56
CA GLN A 465 -41.22 15.69 -24.91
C GLN A 465 -40.63 17.11 -25.13
N LYS A 466 -40.12 17.71 -24.06
CA LYS A 466 -39.50 19.05 -24.03
C LYS A 466 -38.63 19.15 -22.77
N PHE A 467 -37.49 19.84 -22.85
CA PHE A 467 -36.72 20.16 -21.66
C PHE A 467 -37.54 20.97 -20.65
N VAL A 468 -37.68 20.42 -19.44
CA VAL A 468 -38.34 21.09 -18.31
C VAL A 468 -37.35 21.95 -17.53
N ASP A 469 -37.88 22.83 -16.68
CA ASP A 469 -37.08 23.70 -15.81
C ASP A 469 -36.15 22.88 -14.90
N GLU A 470 -34.89 23.30 -14.81
CA GLU A 470 -33.83 22.61 -14.06
C GLU A 470 -33.97 22.80 -12.55
N HIS A 471 -34.49 23.94 -12.09
CA HIS A 471 -34.46 24.32 -10.68
C HIS A 471 -35.17 23.30 -9.80
N SER A 472 -36.30 22.79 -10.28
CA SER A 472 -37.11 21.76 -9.61
C SER A 472 -36.41 20.41 -9.45
N TYR A 473 -35.31 20.19 -10.19
CA TYR A 473 -34.54 18.94 -10.21
C TYR A 473 -33.08 19.15 -9.83
N THR A 474 -32.75 20.28 -9.20
CA THR A 474 -31.40 20.53 -8.66
C THR A 474 -31.01 19.38 -7.73
N LEU A 475 -29.82 18.82 -7.94
CA LEU A 475 -29.32 17.74 -7.11
C LEU A 475 -29.25 18.19 -5.64
N ARG A 476 -29.77 17.36 -4.73
CA ARG A 476 -29.65 17.56 -3.28
C ARG A 476 -29.06 16.31 -2.66
N ASP A 477 -28.00 16.49 -1.89
CA ASP A 477 -27.28 15.38 -1.25
C ASP A 477 -26.78 15.81 0.13
N ALA A 478 -27.69 15.75 1.10
CA ALA A 478 -27.41 16.18 2.46
C ALA A 478 -26.28 15.38 3.12
N GLU A 479 -26.12 14.10 2.76
CA GLU A 479 -25.05 13.26 3.29
C GLU A 479 -23.68 13.79 2.84
N ALA A 480 -23.53 14.10 1.56
CA ALA A 480 -22.27 14.65 1.04
C ALA A 480 -22.00 16.08 1.54
N GLU A 481 -23.03 16.93 1.64
CA GLU A 481 -22.92 18.29 2.17
C GLU A 481 -22.42 18.30 3.62
N VAL A 482 -22.90 17.37 4.45
CA VAL A 482 -22.38 17.16 5.82
C VAL A 482 -20.96 16.60 5.79
N LEU A 483 -20.69 15.59 4.97
CA LEU A 483 -19.38 14.93 4.90
C LEU A 483 -18.24 15.89 4.50
N PHE A 484 -18.50 16.79 3.57
CA PHE A 484 -17.51 17.76 3.06
C PHE A 484 -17.69 19.17 3.62
N GLY A 485 -18.68 19.41 4.48
CA GLY A 485 -18.92 20.69 5.14
C GLY A 485 -19.22 21.83 4.16
N PHE A 486 -20.12 21.63 3.20
CA PHE A 486 -20.42 22.61 2.16
C PHE A 486 -21.89 22.60 1.74
N SER A 487 -22.31 23.65 1.03
CA SER A 487 -23.57 23.68 0.29
C SER A 487 -23.28 23.62 -1.21
N LEU A 488 -23.92 22.68 -1.90
CA LEU A 488 -23.80 22.52 -3.35
C LEU A 488 -24.31 23.75 -4.10
N GLU A 489 -25.42 24.31 -3.64
CA GLU A 489 -26.01 25.52 -4.21
C GLU A 489 -25.06 26.72 -4.09
N ASP A 490 -24.48 26.94 -2.91
CA ASP A 490 -23.56 28.04 -2.70
C ASP A 490 -22.23 27.85 -3.44
N SER A 491 -21.76 26.60 -3.57
CA SER A 491 -20.60 26.27 -4.40
C SER A 491 -20.85 26.68 -5.86
N LEU A 492 -22.00 26.30 -6.43
CA LEU A 492 -22.35 26.67 -7.80
C LEU A 492 -22.44 28.19 -7.98
N LYS A 493 -23.07 28.91 -7.03
CA LYS A 493 -23.10 30.38 -7.05
C LYS A 493 -21.69 30.99 -7.09
N ARG A 494 -20.75 30.46 -6.29
CA ARG A 494 -19.34 30.90 -6.31
C ARG A 494 -18.67 30.63 -7.65
N ALA A 495 -18.84 29.42 -8.19
CA ALA A 495 -18.30 29.02 -9.49
C ALA A 495 -18.78 29.94 -10.63
N HIS A 496 -20.05 30.35 -10.62
CA HIS A 496 -20.62 31.27 -11.62
C HIS A 496 -20.06 32.69 -11.53
N ASN A 497 -19.68 33.13 -10.33
CA ASN A 497 -19.12 34.46 -10.12
C ASN A 497 -17.68 34.58 -10.63
N ALA A 498 -16.83 33.61 -10.33
CA ALA A 498 -15.44 33.59 -10.80
C ALA A 498 -14.83 32.18 -10.75
N PRO A 499 -13.95 31.82 -11.71
CA PRO A 499 -13.19 30.58 -11.63
C PRO A 499 -12.30 30.54 -10.38
N LEU A 500 -12.43 29.49 -9.59
CA LEU A 500 -11.74 29.31 -8.30
C LEU A 500 -10.22 29.54 -8.39
N PHE A 501 -9.60 29.01 -9.46
CA PHE A 501 -8.16 29.04 -9.67
C PHE A 501 -7.71 30.13 -10.64
N LYS A 502 -8.57 31.13 -10.91
CA LYS A 502 -8.19 32.28 -11.75
C LYS A 502 -6.89 32.91 -11.23
N GLY A 503 -5.92 33.06 -12.13
CA GLY A 503 -4.61 33.62 -11.80
C GLY A 503 -3.71 32.71 -10.97
N LYS A 504 -3.90 31.39 -11.00
CA LYS A 504 -3.10 30.44 -10.21
C LYS A 504 -2.45 29.37 -11.08
N TYR A 505 -1.19 29.11 -10.79
CA TYR A 505 -0.37 28.06 -11.38
C TYR A 505 -0.12 26.97 -10.35
N PHE A 506 -0.26 25.72 -10.75
CA PHE A 506 -0.09 24.57 -9.87
C PHE A 506 1.10 23.74 -10.32
N TYR A 507 1.94 23.30 -9.39
CA TYR A 507 2.89 22.22 -9.63
C TYR A 507 2.54 21.05 -8.73
N LEU A 508 2.36 19.88 -9.35
CA LEU A 508 1.98 18.63 -8.69
C LEU A 508 3.17 17.67 -8.78
N THR A 509 3.58 17.08 -7.66
CA THR A 509 4.67 16.10 -7.68
C THR A 509 4.26 14.79 -8.37
N PRO A 510 5.19 14.03 -8.97
CA PRO A 510 4.84 12.97 -9.91
C PRO A 510 4.20 11.71 -9.29
N GLY A 511 4.43 11.47 -8.00
CA GLY A 511 3.90 10.34 -7.22
C GLY A 511 2.56 10.62 -6.54
N MET A 512 1.93 11.76 -6.82
CA MET A 512 0.60 12.07 -6.30
C MET A 512 -0.47 11.07 -6.75
N CYS A 513 -1.43 10.83 -5.86
CA CYS A 513 -2.68 10.15 -6.15
C CYS A 513 -3.84 11.06 -5.69
N PRO A 514 -4.80 11.42 -6.57
CA PRO A 514 -4.94 11.02 -7.97
C PRO A 514 -3.79 11.49 -8.88
N SER A 515 -3.61 10.82 -10.03
CA SER A 515 -2.50 11.08 -10.96
C SER A 515 -2.58 12.45 -11.65
N LEU A 516 -1.47 12.94 -12.20
CA LEU A 516 -1.43 14.20 -12.97
C LEU A 516 -2.44 14.27 -14.11
N SER A 517 -2.64 13.16 -14.85
CA SER A 517 -3.63 13.09 -15.93
C SER A 517 -5.06 13.20 -15.42
N THR A 518 -5.32 12.73 -14.19
CA THR A 518 -6.61 12.81 -13.51
C THR A 518 -6.85 14.22 -12.95
N MET A 519 -5.82 14.84 -12.38
CA MET A 519 -5.88 16.16 -11.76
C MET A 519 -5.94 17.31 -12.77
N LYS A 520 -5.30 17.15 -13.93
CA LYS A 520 -5.20 18.21 -14.95
C LYS A 520 -6.58 18.73 -15.43
N PRO A 521 -7.55 17.89 -15.83
CA PRO A 521 -8.87 18.36 -16.21
C PRO A 521 -9.60 19.10 -15.07
N ILE A 522 -9.42 18.67 -13.82
CA ILE A 522 -10.05 19.30 -12.66
C ILE A 522 -9.50 20.72 -12.45
N LEU A 523 -8.18 20.86 -12.51
CA LEU A 523 -7.48 22.15 -12.39
C LEU A 523 -7.85 23.13 -13.50
N GLU A 524 -7.79 22.65 -14.75
CA GLU A 524 -8.00 23.51 -15.93
C GLU A 524 -9.47 23.96 -16.05
N SER A 525 -10.44 23.09 -15.69
CA SER A 525 -11.86 23.49 -15.61
C SER A 525 -12.11 24.57 -14.56
N ALA A 526 -11.35 24.59 -13.47
CA ALA A 526 -11.45 25.62 -12.42
C ALA A 526 -10.64 26.90 -12.73
N GLY A 527 -10.02 27.00 -13.93
CA GLY A 527 -9.26 28.17 -14.38
C GLY A 527 -7.79 28.20 -13.96
N GLY A 528 -7.27 27.10 -13.41
CA GLY A 528 -5.86 26.95 -13.02
C GLY A 528 -5.00 26.44 -14.16
N LYS A 529 -3.68 26.65 -14.07
CA LYS A 529 -2.71 26.14 -15.06
C LYS A 529 -1.70 25.21 -14.41
N LEU A 530 -1.54 24.01 -14.98
CA LEU A 530 -0.54 23.05 -14.53
C LEU A 530 0.85 23.39 -15.08
N LEU A 531 1.84 23.51 -14.19
CA LEU A 531 3.25 23.67 -14.52
C LEU A 531 3.86 22.31 -14.88
N ALA A 532 4.46 22.23 -16.07
CA ALA A 532 5.11 21.00 -16.54
C ALA A 532 6.45 20.70 -15.85
N LYS A 533 7.08 21.70 -15.22
CA LYS A 533 8.39 21.57 -14.56
C LYS A 533 8.30 22.11 -13.14
N GLN A 534 9.07 21.48 -12.25
CA GLN A 534 9.24 21.91 -10.87
C GLN A 534 9.74 23.37 -10.84
N PRO A 535 9.04 24.30 -10.16
CA PRO A 535 9.45 25.70 -10.10
C PRO A 535 10.64 25.87 -9.14
N SER A 536 11.63 26.67 -9.53
CA SER A 536 12.75 27.03 -8.64
C SER A 536 12.30 28.01 -7.56
N TYR A 537 13.02 28.05 -6.44
CA TYR A 537 12.80 29.05 -5.37
C TYR A 537 12.71 30.48 -5.93
N ARG A 538 13.65 30.86 -6.82
CA ARG A 538 13.67 32.20 -7.45
C ARG A 538 12.38 32.49 -8.21
N LYS A 539 11.87 31.53 -8.97
CA LYS A 539 10.61 31.68 -9.72
C LYS A 539 9.42 31.85 -8.78
N ILE A 540 9.35 31.07 -7.70
CA ILE A 540 8.26 31.20 -6.72
C ILE A 540 8.29 32.58 -6.06
N MET A 541 9.48 33.06 -5.66
CA MET A 541 9.61 34.37 -5.02
C MET A 541 9.26 35.52 -5.96
N GLU A 542 9.64 35.44 -7.24
CA GLU A 542 9.26 36.42 -8.26
C GLU A 542 7.73 36.54 -8.40
N HIS A 543 7.03 35.40 -8.48
CA HIS A 543 5.57 35.35 -8.53
C HIS A 543 4.91 35.82 -7.22
N LYS A 544 5.55 35.59 -6.05
CA LYS A 544 5.04 36.05 -4.75
C LYS A 544 5.18 37.57 -4.56
N GLN A 545 6.24 38.18 -5.12
CA GLN A 545 6.50 39.61 -5.00
C GLN A 545 5.77 40.46 -6.04
N ASN A 546 5.53 39.92 -7.24
CA ASN A 546 4.84 40.62 -8.32
C ASN A 546 3.36 40.20 -8.40
N LYS A 547 2.46 41.03 -7.88
CA LYS A 547 1.01 40.78 -7.88
C LYS A 547 0.38 40.66 -9.28
N ASN A 548 1.08 41.07 -10.34
CA ASN A 548 0.62 40.90 -11.72
C ASN A 548 0.91 39.50 -12.28
N LEU A 549 1.70 38.69 -11.58
CA LEU A 549 2.00 37.31 -11.96
C LEU A 549 1.05 36.32 -11.27
N PRO A 550 0.74 35.18 -11.89
CA PRO A 550 -0.07 34.14 -11.27
C PRO A 550 0.57 33.55 -10.02
N GLU A 551 -0.19 33.33 -8.96
CA GLU A 551 0.32 32.66 -7.74
C GLU A 551 0.74 31.22 -8.06
N ILE A 552 1.88 30.75 -7.53
CA ILE A 552 2.33 29.36 -7.71
C ILE A 552 2.02 28.56 -6.44
N ILE A 553 1.20 27.51 -6.59
CA ILE A 553 0.81 26.60 -5.52
C ILE A 553 1.45 25.23 -5.75
N LEU A 554 2.08 24.70 -4.70
CA LEU A 554 2.75 23.40 -4.72
C LEU A 554 1.86 22.35 -4.08
N ILE A 555 1.62 21.25 -4.79
CA ILE A 555 0.85 20.13 -4.30
C ILE A 555 1.71 18.87 -4.34
N SER A 556 1.70 18.11 -3.25
CA SER A 556 2.49 16.88 -3.12
C SER A 556 1.75 15.81 -2.29
N CYS A 557 2.47 14.74 -1.94
CA CYS A 557 2.02 13.65 -1.10
C CYS A 557 3.18 13.16 -0.23
N ASP A 558 2.89 12.35 0.80
CA ASP A 558 3.92 11.84 1.73
C ASP A 558 5.07 11.11 1.03
N ASN A 559 4.74 10.40 -0.06
CA ASN A 559 5.72 9.68 -0.86
C ASN A 559 6.74 10.64 -1.54
N ASP A 560 6.31 11.85 -1.87
CA ASP A 560 7.11 12.80 -2.63
C ASP A 560 7.74 13.89 -1.76
N LEU A 561 7.59 13.85 -0.43
CA LEU A 561 8.19 14.84 0.49
C LEU A 561 9.70 15.06 0.28
N HIS A 562 10.41 14.04 -0.21
CA HIS A 562 11.83 14.15 -0.56
C HIS A 562 12.12 15.17 -1.67
N LEU A 563 11.16 15.41 -2.58
CA LEU A 563 11.23 16.44 -3.63
C LEU A 563 10.92 17.85 -3.08
N CYS A 564 10.26 17.92 -1.93
CA CYS A 564 9.78 19.16 -1.31
C CYS A 564 10.71 19.74 -0.24
N ARG A 565 11.78 19.02 0.13
CA ARG A 565 12.72 19.41 1.20
C ARG A 565 13.22 20.86 1.06
N GLU A 566 13.60 21.28 -0.15
CA GLU A 566 14.07 22.65 -0.38
C GLU A 566 12.98 23.70 -0.14
N TYR A 567 11.72 23.38 -0.44
CA TYR A 567 10.59 24.27 -0.18
C TYR A 567 10.36 24.44 1.32
N PHE A 568 10.36 23.33 2.08
CA PHE A 568 10.21 23.36 3.53
C PHE A 568 11.33 24.16 4.21
N LEU A 569 12.59 23.94 3.82
CA LEU A 569 13.74 24.70 4.35
C LEU A 569 13.66 26.21 4.08
N LYS A 570 12.87 26.61 3.08
CA LYS A 570 12.67 28.00 2.67
C LYS A 570 11.30 28.54 3.10
N ASN A 571 10.56 27.83 3.96
CA ASN A 571 9.23 28.20 4.42
C ASN A 571 8.27 28.49 3.26
N ILE A 572 8.30 27.64 2.23
CA ILE A 572 7.32 27.64 1.15
C ILE A 572 6.29 26.56 1.43
N ASP A 573 5.02 26.95 1.41
CA ASP A 573 3.91 26.05 1.65
C ASP A 573 3.76 25.01 0.53
N VAL A 574 3.53 23.77 0.94
CA VAL A 574 3.22 22.64 0.05
C VAL A 574 1.97 22.00 0.62
N HIS A 575 0.96 21.76 -0.21
CA HIS A 575 -0.32 21.19 0.23
C HIS A 575 -0.52 19.76 -0.30
N ASN A 576 -1.46 19.03 0.28
CA ASN A 576 -1.88 17.73 -0.24
C ASN A 576 -2.99 17.86 -1.31
N ALA A 577 -3.40 16.74 -1.92
CA ALA A 577 -4.39 16.73 -3.01
C ALA A 577 -5.77 17.31 -2.63
N GLU A 578 -6.14 17.28 -1.34
CA GLU A 578 -7.44 17.78 -0.87
C GLU A 578 -7.60 19.29 -1.07
N PHE A 579 -6.49 20.04 -1.06
CA PHE A 579 -6.49 21.47 -1.40
C PHE A 579 -7.18 21.73 -2.74
N ILE A 580 -6.93 20.88 -3.74
CA ILE A 580 -7.58 20.99 -5.04
C ILE A 580 -8.96 20.36 -5.00
N LEU A 581 -9.06 19.12 -4.54
CA LEU A 581 -10.28 18.32 -4.73
C LEU A 581 -11.46 18.84 -3.88
N THR A 582 -11.20 19.15 -2.60
CA THR A 582 -12.20 19.78 -1.73
C THR A 582 -12.36 21.26 -2.11
N GLY A 583 -11.28 21.94 -2.50
CA GLY A 583 -11.37 23.32 -2.95
C GLY A 583 -12.31 23.49 -4.15
N VAL A 584 -12.23 22.60 -5.15
CA VAL A 584 -13.12 22.58 -6.32
C VAL A 584 -14.55 22.20 -5.94
N LEU A 585 -14.74 21.21 -5.07
CA LEU A 585 -16.10 20.82 -4.65
C LEU A 585 -16.81 21.95 -3.89
N THR A 586 -16.07 22.63 -3.01
CA THR A 586 -16.57 23.73 -2.17
C THR A 586 -16.49 25.09 -2.87
N GLN A 587 -15.82 25.18 -4.02
CA GLN A 587 -15.47 26.44 -4.68
C GLN A 587 -14.86 27.46 -3.69
N LYS A 588 -13.96 27.00 -2.81
CA LYS A 588 -13.25 27.80 -1.80
C LYS A 588 -11.80 27.33 -1.68
N LEU A 589 -10.87 28.27 -1.51
CA LEU A 589 -9.47 27.94 -1.19
C LEU A 589 -9.27 27.95 0.32
N ASP A 590 -8.69 26.88 0.84
CA ASP A 590 -8.33 26.72 2.25
C ASP A 590 -6.85 26.35 2.33
N TYR A 591 -6.03 27.31 2.76
CA TYR A 591 -4.58 27.15 2.88
C TYR A 591 -4.18 26.54 4.23
N ASP A 592 -5.08 26.54 5.21
CA ASP A 592 -4.78 26.16 6.59
C ASP A 592 -5.06 24.67 6.84
N SER A 593 -6.08 24.11 6.17
CA SER A 593 -6.52 22.73 6.41
C SER A 593 -5.69 21.65 5.72
N TYR A 594 -4.91 22.00 4.69
CA TYR A 594 -4.22 21.02 3.83
C TYR A 594 -2.69 21.16 3.67
N PRO A 595 -1.93 21.84 4.55
CA PRO A 595 -0.47 21.87 4.42
C PRO A 595 0.16 20.50 4.71
N LEU A 596 1.26 20.20 4.03
CA LEU A 596 2.15 19.08 4.32
C LEU A 596 3.32 19.57 5.18
N SER A 597 3.73 18.73 6.13
CA SER A 597 4.92 18.94 6.95
C SER A 597 6.08 18.03 6.49
N PRO A 598 7.34 18.47 6.65
CA PRO A 598 8.54 17.72 6.25
C PRO A 598 8.71 16.35 6.92
#